data_AF-A0A7K2F2Q3-F1
#
_entry.id   AF-A0A7K2F2Q3-F1
#
_cell.length_a   1.000
_cell.length_b   1.000
_cell.length_c   1.000
_cell.angle_alpha   90.00
_cell.angle_beta   90.00
_cell.angle_gamma   90.00
#
_symmetry.space_group_name_H-M   'P 1'
#
loop_
_entity.id
_entity.type
_entity.pdbx_description
1 polymer ?
#
loop_
_entity_poly.entity_id
_entity_poly.type
_entity_poly.pdbx_seq_one_letter_code
_entity_poly.pdbx_strand_id
1 'polypeptide(L)'
;MLPALSGCSSWICTDTTAERGKAGVRVQVVDRKGRPLGVTAAVVDWSLAPHPQEPSEDDRVRFRFRFDGADEYSDPAVHACAVDKKRVTLGCQTVSSSQAFGPADDPLTGNDWLTVEHPEQVDGVLLIPNDQSYDRRTCEVDIKDGGGMHPPESPSRGDQL
;
A
#
# COMPACT_ATOMS: atom_id res chain seq x y z
N MET A 1 56.64 0.04 16.81
CA MET A 1 56.01 -0.58 15.63
C MET A 1 54.57 -0.92 16.04
N LEU A 2 53.58 -0.17 15.57
CA LEU A 2 52.17 -0.41 15.84
C LEU A 2 51.62 -1.40 14.81
N PRO A 3 50.77 -2.38 15.19
CA PRO A 3 50.10 -3.21 14.21
C PRO A 3 49.01 -2.39 13.50
N ALA A 4 48.96 -2.51 12.18
CA ALA A 4 47.87 -2.01 11.37
C ALA A 4 46.63 -2.86 11.65
N LEU A 5 45.63 -2.29 12.34
CA LEU A 5 44.29 -2.84 12.35
C LEU A 5 43.58 -2.37 11.07
N SER A 6 43.70 -3.18 10.03
CA SER A 6 42.79 -3.14 8.88
C SER A 6 41.40 -3.55 9.36
N GLY A 7 40.64 -2.57 9.83
CA GLY A 7 39.21 -2.70 10.09
C GLY A 7 38.43 -2.22 8.88
N CYS A 8 38.36 -3.02 7.82
CA CYS A 8 37.29 -2.86 6.84
C CYS A 8 36.00 -3.34 7.52
N SER A 9 35.33 -2.43 8.23
CA SER A 9 33.99 -2.64 8.76
C SER A 9 32.99 -2.62 7.60
N SER A 10 32.97 -3.67 6.77
CA SER A 10 31.92 -3.85 5.78
C SER A 10 30.66 -4.38 6.47
N TRP A 11 30.07 -3.58 7.36
CA TRP A 11 28.67 -3.70 7.72
C TRP A 11 27.86 -3.12 6.56
N ILE A 12 27.87 -3.86 5.45
CA ILE A 12 27.06 -3.58 4.28
C ILE A 12 25.62 -3.73 4.73
N CYS A 13 24.90 -2.61 4.78
CA CYS A 13 23.49 -2.55 5.05
C CYS A 13 22.77 -3.51 4.11
N THR A 14 22.19 -4.58 4.65
CA THR A 14 21.51 -5.59 3.85
C THR A 14 20.15 -5.05 3.46
N ASP A 15 19.86 -5.08 2.17
CA ASP A 15 18.56 -4.69 1.66
C ASP A 15 17.55 -5.83 1.93
N THR A 16 16.43 -5.49 2.55
CA THR A 16 15.41 -6.46 2.96
C THR A 16 14.02 -5.92 2.70
N THR A 17 13.08 -6.84 2.49
CA THR A 17 11.68 -6.51 2.29
C THR A 17 10.90 -6.94 3.53
N ALA A 18 10.06 -6.05 4.04
CA ALA A 18 9.14 -6.37 5.12
C ALA A 18 8.16 -7.46 4.68
N GLU A 19 7.74 -8.31 5.63
CA GLU A 19 6.70 -9.29 5.36
C GLU A 19 5.38 -8.59 5.05
N ARG A 20 4.67 -9.12 4.04
CA ARG A 20 3.33 -8.66 3.70
C ARG A 20 2.36 -9.04 4.82
N GLY A 21 1.69 -8.04 5.37
CA GLY A 21 0.63 -8.26 6.35
C GLY A 21 -0.65 -8.79 5.70
N LYS A 22 -1.51 -9.37 6.54
CA LYS A 22 -2.77 -9.97 6.09
C LYS A 22 -3.72 -8.93 5.52
N ALA A 23 -4.20 -9.17 4.29
CA ALA A 23 -5.12 -8.26 3.62
C ALA A 23 -6.53 -8.31 4.24
N GLY A 24 -7.24 -7.18 4.18
CA GLY A 24 -8.61 -7.07 4.67
C GLY A 24 -9.33 -5.82 4.18
N VAL A 25 -10.65 -5.81 4.30
CA VAL A 25 -11.48 -4.63 3.98
C VAL A 25 -11.25 -3.47 4.96
N ARG A 26 -10.76 -3.76 6.17
CA ARG A 26 -10.36 -2.81 7.19
C ARG A 26 -9.08 -3.31 7.83
N VAL A 27 -8.05 -2.48 7.86
CA VAL A 27 -6.72 -2.86 8.34
C VAL A 27 -6.11 -1.76 9.21
N GLN A 28 -5.41 -2.17 10.27
CA GLN A 28 -4.54 -1.27 11.00
C GLN A 28 -3.27 -1.07 10.17
N VAL A 29 -2.95 0.17 9.81
CA VAL A 29 -1.73 0.49 9.06
C VAL A 29 -0.54 0.25 9.98
N VAL A 30 0.47 -0.45 9.45
CA VAL A 30 1.70 -0.80 10.16
C VAL A 30 2.92 -0.30 9.40
N ASP A 31 3.96 0.06 10.14
CA ASP A 31 5.26 0.29 9.54
C ASP A 31 5.88 -1.02 9.01
N ARG A 32 7.01 -0.88 8.34
CA ARG A 32 7.85 -1.99 7.87
C ARG A 32 8.24 -3.04 8.92
N LYS A 33 8.26 -2.69 10.21
CA LYS A 33 8.52 -3.63 11.32
C LYS A 33 7.23 -4.26 11.87
N GLY A 34 6.10 -4.02 11.23
CA GLY A 34 4.78 -4.50 11.67
C GLY A 34 4.20 -3.71 12.84
N ARG A 35 4.75 -2.53 13.19
CA ARG A 35 4.26 -1.73 14.33
C ARG A 35 3.10 -0.84 13.89
N PRO A 36 1.96 -0.85 14.60
CA PRO A 36 0.82 0.01 14.29
C PRO A 36 1.18 1.51 14.29
N LEU A 37 0.67 2.24 13.30
CA LEU A 37 0.83 3.69 13.19
C LEU A 37 -0.32 4.50 13.83
N GLY A 38 -1.30 3.82 14.44
CA GLY A 38 -2.52 4.47 14.95
C GLY A 38 -3.53 4.86 13.87
N VAL A 39 -3.23 4.54 12.59
CA VAL A 39 -4.09 4.82 11.44
C VAL A 39 -4.83 3.55 10.99
N THR A 40 -6.14 3.62 10.78
CA THR A 40 -6.92 2.53 10.18
C THR A 40 -7.31 2.87 8.76
N ALA A 41 -6.94 2.03 7.80
CA ALA A 41 -7.42 2.14 6.42
C ALA A 41 -8.60 1.19 6.19
N ALA A 42 -9.63 1.64 5.48
CA ALA A 42 -10.80 0.81 5.18
C ALA A 42 -11.38 1.07 3.79
N VAL A 43 -11.78 0.02 3.10
CA VAL A 43 -12.71 0.08 1.96
C VAL A 43 -14.10 0.29 2.53
N VAL A 44 -14.72 1.41 2.16
CA VAL A 44 -16.07 1.79 2.58
C VAL A 44 -17.12 1.11 1.70
N ASP A 45 -16.85 1.07 0.39
CA ASP A 45 -17.78 0.58 -0.61
C ASP A 45 -17.02 0.30 -1.92
N TRP A 46 -17.56 -0.56 -2.78
CA TRP A 46 -17.03 -0.78 -4.12
C TRP A 46 -18.12 -1.27 -5.08
N SER A 47 -17.94 -0.99 -6.37
CA SER A 47 -18.84 -1.41 -7.43
C SER A 47 -18.12 -1.46 -8.76
N LEU A 48 -18.61 -2.30 -9.69
CA LEU A 48 -18.28 -2.15 -11.09
C LEU A 48 -19.06 -0.96 -11.69
N ALA A 49 -18.37 -0.08 -12.39
CA ALA A 49 -18.99 1.05 -13.06
C ALA A 49 -18.15 1.51 -14.26
N PRO A 50 -18.76 2.15 -15.27
CA PRO A 50 -17.99 2.78 -16.34
C PRO A 50 -17.15 3.94 -15.80
N HIS A 51 -15.89 4.03 -16.22
CA HIS A 51 -15.02 5.14 -15.80
C HIS A 51 -15.48 6.46 -16.42
N PRO A 52 -15.73 7.55 -15.65
CA PRO A 52 -16.31 8.78 -16.18
C PRO A 52 -15.49 9.45 -17.29
N GLN A 53 -14.16 9.28 -17.25
CA GLN A 53 -13.25 9.85 -18.26
C GLN A 53 -13.02 8.92 -19.46
N GLU A 54 -13.33 7.62 -19.30
CA GLU A 54 -13.12 6.60 -20.34
C GLU A 54 -14.33 5.65 -20.40
N PRO A 55 -15.56 6.13 -20.68
CA PRO A 55 -16.77 5.34 -20.52
C PRO A 55 -16.95 4.21 -21.55
N SER A 56 -16.13 4.22 -22.60
CA SER A 56 -16.12 3.21 -23.66
C SER A 56 -15.23 1.99 -23.37
N GLU A 57 -14.41 2.05 -22.32
CA GLU A 57 -13.36 1.07 -22.00
C GLU A 57 -13.81 0.08 -20.90
N ASP A 58 -15.03 -0.42 -21.03
CA ASP A 58 -15.67 -1.37 -20.11
C ASP A 58 -15.79 -0.88 -18.64
N ASP A 59 -16.44 -1.69 -17.80
CA ASP A 59 -16.57 -1.39 -16.37
C ASP A 59 -15.21 -1.47 -15.67
N ARG A 60 -14.94 -0.53 -14.77
CA ARG A 60 -13.80 -0.56 -13.83
C ARG A 60 -14.27 -0.77 -12.42
N VAL A 61 -13.36 -1.18 -11.54
CA VAL A 61 -13.65 -1.34 -10.12
C VAL A 61 -13.56 0.03 -9.47
N ARG A 62 -14.71 0.67 -9.27
CA ARG A 62 -14.82 1.87 -8.44
C ARG A 62 -14.81 1.46 -6.98
N PHE A 63 -14.01 2.11 -6.16
CA PHE A 63 -14.06 1.88 -4.71
C PHE A 63 -13.88 3.18 -3.94
N ARG A 64 -14.51 3.23 -2.77
CA ARG A 64 -14.33 4.28 -1.78
C ARG A 64 -13.52 3.75 -0.62
N PHE A 65 -12.63 4.57 -0.10
CA PHE A 65 -11.78 4.21 1.02
C PHE A 65 -11.68 5.37 2.01
N ARG A 66 -11.19 5.10 3.22
CA ARG A 66 -10.93 6.11 4.24
C ARG A 66 -9.71 5.75 5.07
N PHE A 67 -9.06 6.76 5.61
CA PHE A 67 -7.98 6.64 6.58
C PHE A 67 -8.39 7.34 7.88
N ASP A 68 -8.70 6.56 8.90
CA ASP A 68 -9.04 7.08 10.23
C ASP A 68 -7.78 7.26 11.06
N GLY A 69 -7.59 8.47 11.61
CA GLY A 69 -6.45 8.79 12.48
C GLY A 69 -5.20 9.29 11.76
N ALA A 70 -5.24 9.44 10.43
CA ALA A 70 -4.22 10.18 9.69
C ALA A 70 -4.36 11.68 9.97
N ASP A 71 -3.25 12.37 10.21
CA ASP A 71 -3.19 13.82 10.34
C ASP A 71 -2.71 14.49 9.05
N GLU A 72 -2.83 15.82 8.97
CA GLU A 72 -2.47 16.63 7.79
C GLU A 72 -0.96 16.62 7.44
N TYR A 73 -0.11 16.14 8.35
CA TYR A 73 1.35 16.07 8.17
C TYR A 73 1.83 14.64 7.85
N SER A 74 0.95 13.65 7.98
CA SER A 74 1.18 12.25 7.64
C SER A 74 0.51 11.90 6.33
N ASP A 75 1.16 11.13 5.47
CA ASP A 75 0.52 10.59 4.26
C ASP A 75 0.63 9.07 4.14
N PRO A 76 0.17 8.29 5.16
CA PRO A 76 0.18 6.84 5.10
C PRO A 76 -0.50 6.34 3.83
N ALA A 77 0.12 5.33 3.22
CA ALA A 77 -0.34 4.75 1.98
C ALA A 77 -0.41 3.23 2.08
N VAL A 78 -1.38 2.59 1.44
CA VAL A 78 -1.53 1.13 1.42
C VAL A 78 -1.82 0.65 0.02
N HIS A 79 -1.49 -0.61 -0.27
CA HIS A 79 -1.96 -1.25 -1.48
C HIS A 79 -3.45 -1.61 -1.33
N ALA A 80 -4.26 -1.17 -2.30
CA ALA A 80 -5.64 -1.59 -2.52
C ALA A 80 -5.68 -2.53 -3.72
N CYS A 81 -6.26 -3.72 -3.54
CA CYS A 81 -6.23 -4.80 -4.50
C CYS A 81 -7.63 -5.32 -4.79
N ALA A 82 -8.02 -5.36 -6.06
CA ALA A 82 -9.18 -6.10 -6.51
C ALA A 82 -8.86 -7.60 -6.50
N VAL A 83 -9.75 -8.40 -5.95
CA VAL A 83 -9.55 -9.84 -5.78
C VAL A 83 -10.74 -10.66 -6.25
N ASP A 84 -10.49 -11.91 -6.61
CA ASP A 84 -11.54 -12.90 -6.87
C ASP A 84 -12.11 -13.50 -5.57
N LYS A 85 -13.07 -14.43 -5.71
CA LYS A 85 -13.72 -15.16 -4.60
C LYS A 85 -12.77 -15.94 -3.70
N LYS A 86 -11.59 -16.28 -4.21
CA LYS A 86 -10.54 -17.00 -3.49
C LYS A 86 -9.51 -16.05 -2.90
N ARG A 87 -9.68 -14.73 -3.04
CA ARG A 87 -8.72 -13.69 -2.66
C ARG A 87 -7.43 -13.72 -3.49
N VAL A 88 -7.53 -14.17 -4.74
CA VAL A 88 -6.45 -14.04 -5.72
C VAL A 88 -6.48 -12.64 -6.31
N THR A 89 -5.34 -12.00 -6.40
CA THR A 89 -5.18 -10.63 -6.89
C THR A 89 -5.46 -10.54 -8.39
N LEU A 90 -6.35 -9.63 -8.78
CA LEU A 90 -6.68 -9.29 -10.17
C LEU A 90 -5.95 -8.01 -10.63
N GLY A 91 -5.67 -7.11 -9.70
CA GLY A 91 -4.87 -5.90 -9.87
C GLY A 91 -4.80 -5.10 -8.57
N CYS A 92 -3.72 -4.34 -8.37
CA CYS A 92 -3.50 -3.51 -7.18
C CYS A 92 -3.01 -2.12 -7.57
N GLN A 93 -3.28 -1.14 -6.70
CA GLN A 93 -2.66 0.18 -6.75
C GLN A 93 -2.42 0.70 -5.33
N THR A 94 -1.56 1.70 -5.22
CA THR A 94 -1.32 2.39 -3.94
C THR A 94 -2.33 3.50 -3.77
N VAL A 95 -3.00 3.53 -2.62
CA VAL A 95 -3.83 4.66 -2.19
C VAL A 95 -3.26 5.30 -0.94
N SER A 96 -3.34 6.62 -0.82
CA SER A 96 -2.81 7.39 0.30
C SER A 96 -3.91 8.15 1.04
N SER A 97 -3.66 8.51 2.30
CA SER A 97 -4.61 9.33 3.07
C SER A 97 -4.84 10.71 2.46
N SER A 98 -3.85 11.28 1.76
CA SER A 98 -4.00 12.54 1.00
C SER A 98 -4.91 12.42 -0.22
N GLN A 99 -5.38 11.23 -0.57
CA GLN A 99 -6.43 11.05 -1.58
C GLN A 99 -7.82 10.95 -0.94
N ALA A 100 -7.91 10.88 0.39
CA ALA A 100 -9.16 10.68 1.12
C ALA A 100 -9.95 11.98 1.32
N PHE A 101 -10.01 12.84 0.30
CA PHE A 101 -10.75 14.11 0.30
C PHE A 101 -12.09 13.95 -0.43
N GLY A 102 -13.10 13.54 0.31
CA GLY A 102 -14.45 13.27 -0.21
C GLY A 102 -15.29 14.53 -0.36
N PRO A 103 -16.54 14.39 -0.83
CA PRO A 103 -17.50 15.49 -0.81
C PRO A 103 -17.74 15.96 0.65
N ALA A 104 -18.23 17.19 0.82
CA ALA A 104 -18.26 17.88 2.13
C ALA A 104 -19.03 17.13 3.24
N ASP A 105 -19.96 16.26 2.85
CA ASP A 105 -20.75 15.37 3.71
C ASP A 105 -20.00 14.11 4.16
N ASP A 106 -18.93 13.71 3.47
CA ASP A 106 -18.03 12.63 3.86
C ASP A 106 -16.55 12.95 3.52
N PRO A 107 -15.98 14.00 4.14
CA PRO A 107 -14.73 14.63 3.70
C PRO A 107 -13.49 13.75 3.94
N LEU A 108 -13.64 12.64 4.68
CA LEU A 108 -12.57 11.69 4.99
C LEU A 108 -12.57 10.46 4.08
N THR A 109 -13.39 10.46 3.03
CA THR A 109 -13.45 9.36 2.06
C THR A 109 -12.80 9.71 0.74
N GLY A 110 -11.89 8.86 0.29
CA GLY A 110 -11.36 8.89 -1.07
C GLY A 110 -12.24 8.06 -2.00
N ASN A 111 -12.13 8.35 -3.29
CA ASN A 111 -12.73 7.55 -4.34
C ASN A 111 -11.70 7.31 -5.44
N ASP A 112 -11.51 6.06 -5.82
CA ASP A 112 -10.53 5.70 -6.83
C ASP A 112 -11.03 4.50 -7.66
N TRP A 113 -10.26 4.15 -8.69
CA TRP A 113 -10.61 3.20 -9.73
C TRP A 113 -9.46 2.22 -9.97
N LEU A 114 -9.74 0.93 -9.93
CA LEU A 114 -8.81 -0.12 -10.34
C LEU A 114 -9.16 -0.61 -11.74
N THR A 115 -8.18 -0.60 -12.64
CA THR A 115 -8.26 -1.25 -13.94
C THR A 115 -7.87 -2.71 -13.79
N VAL A 116 -8.76 -3.62 -14.18
CA VAL A 116 -8.53 -5.07 -14.22
C VAL A 116 -8.97 -5.60 -15.58
N GLU A 117 -8.37 -6.71 -16.02
CA GLU A 117 -8.68 -7.28 -17.35
C GLU A 117 -10.08 -7.90 -17.41
N HIS A 118 -10.53 -8.46 -16.28
CA HIS A 118 -11.82 -9.16 -16.17
C HIS A 118 -12.59 -8.64 -14.95
N PRO A 119 -13.24 -7.47 -15.06
CA PRO A 119 -13.98 -6.84 -13.95
C PRO A 119 -15.05 -7.75 -13.36
N GLU A 120 -15.68 -8.61 -14.17
CA GLU A 120 -16.70 -9.57 -13.76
C GLU A 120 -16.19 -10.66 -12.80
N GLN A 121 -14.87 -10.82 -12.67
CA GLN A 121 -14.24 -11.77 -11.74
C GLN A 121 -14.02 -11.18 -10.34
N VAL A 122 -14.19 -9.87 -10.19
CA VAL A 122 -13.95 -9.17 -8.93
C VAL A 122 -15.04 -9.52 -7.92
N ASP A 123 -14.63 -9.98 -6.75
CA ASP A 123 -15.49 -10.31 -5.60
C ASP A 123 -15.27 -9.34 -4.42
N GLY A 124 -14.22 -8.52 -4.49
CA GLY A 124 -13.97 -7.48 -3.50
C GLY A 124 -12.72 -6.67 -3.73
N VAL A 125 -12.57 -5.62 -2.93
CA VAL A 125 -11.32 -4.84 -2.80
C VAL A 125 -10.79 -5.03 -1.39
N LEU A 126 -9.52 -5.41 -1.27
CA LEU A 126 -8.81 -5.60 0.00
C LEU A 126 -7.63 -4.63 0.11
N LEU A 127 -7.33 -4.23 1.35
CA LEU A 127 -6.18 -3.40 1.68
C LEU A 127 -5.10 -4.25 2.33
N ILE A 128 -3.84 -3.95 2.03
CA ILE A 128 -2.67 -4.55 2.69
C ILE A 128 -2.14 -3.56 3.73
N PRO A 129 -1.96 -3.97 5.01
CA PRO A 129 -1.71 -3.04 6.11
C PRO A 129 -0.35 -2.32 6.06
N ASN A 130 0.62 -2.81 5.28
CA ASN A 130 1.96 -2.25 5.26
C ASN A 130 1.95 -0.85 4.63
N ASP A 131 2.41 0.14 5.39
CA ASP A 131 2.58 1.50 4.92
C ASP A 131 3.57 1.58 3.75
N GLN A 132 3.12 2.17 2.65
CA GLN A 132 3.86 2.39 1.39
C GLN A 132 4.38 3.82 1.28
N SER A 133 4.04 4.71 2.22
CA SER A 133 4.43 6.13 2.16
C SER A 133 5.93 6.36 2.31
N TYR A 134 6.64 5.40 2.92
CA TYR A 134 8.02 5.53 3.32
C TYR A 134 8.97 4.69 2.45
N ASP A 135 9.53 5.30 1.41
CA ASP A 135 10.58 4.73 0.56
C ASP A 135 12.00 4.96 1.11
N ARG A 136 12.19 5.96 2.00
CA ARG A 136 13.53 6.49 2.25
C ARG A 136 14.47 5.37 2.67
N ARG A 137 15.59 5.26 1.96
CA ARG A 137 16.72 4.38 2.27
C ARG A 137 17.15 4.61 3.72
N THR A 138 17.24 3.56 4.51
CA THR A 138 17.30 3.67 5.98
C THR A 138 18.55 3.10 6.60
N CYS A 139 19.61 2.96 5.83
CA CYS A 139 20.89 2.66 6.46
C CYS A 139 21.17 3.75 7.48
N GLU A 140 21.22 3.34 8.74
CA GLU A 140 21.41 4.23 9.89
C GLU A 140 22.78 4.95 9.82
N VAL A 141 23.66 4.49 8.92
CA VAL A 141 25.02 4.99 8.70
C VAL A 141 25.10 6.04 7.57
N ASP A 142 24.48 5.80 6.40
CA ASP A 142 24.37 6.78 5.30
C ASP A 142 23.12 6.54 4.44
N ILE A 143 22.24 7.55 4.34
CA ILE A 143 21.01 7.54 3.53
C ILE A 143 21.27 7.43 2.01
N LYS A 144 22.49 7.75 1.55
CA LYS A 144 22.88 7.75 0.13
C LYS A 144 23.37 6.39 -0.36
N ASP A 145 23.89 5.56 0.54
CA ASP A 145 24.48 4.26 0.19
C ASP A 145 23.43 3.18 -0.11
N GLY A 146 22.15 3.45 0.21
CA GLY A 146 21.05 2.55 -0.08
C GLY A 146 21.00 1.33 0.82
N GLY A 147 19.79 0.78 1.00
CA GLY A 147 19.52 -0.39 1.84
C GLY A 147 18.61 -0.11 3.05
N GLY A 148 18.36 -1.18 3.79
CA GLY A 148 17.46 -1.21 4.93
C GLY A 148 16.19 -2.02 4.63
N MET A 149 15.18 -1.86 5.47
CA MET A 149 13.92 -2.59 5.28
C MET A 149 12.93 -1.75 4.48
N HIS A 150 12.49 -2.29 3.35
CA HIS A 150 11.49 -1.68 2.47
C HIS A 150 10.10 -2.25 2.73
N PRO A 151 9.03 -1.50 2.43
CA PRO A 151 7.70 -2.08 2.40
C PRO A 151 7.62 -3.21 1.35
N PRO A 152 6.68 -4.17 1.50
CA PRO A 152 6.50 -5.23 0.53
C PRO A 152 6.10 -4.67 -0.83
N GLU A 153 6.64 -5.26 -1.90
CA GLU A 153 6.23 -4.96 -3.27
C GLU A 153 4.70 -5.12 -3.44
N SER A 154 4.13 -4.40 -4.40
CA SER A 154 2.72 -4.59 -4.76
C SER A 154 2.48 -6.04 -5.20
N PRO A 155 1.39 -6.71 -4.76
CA PRO A 155 1.06 -8.03 -5.25
C PRO A 155 0.89 -8.03 -6.77
N SER A 156 1.40 -9.08 -7.41
CA SER A 156 1.19 -9.34 -8.82
C SER A 156 -0.17 -10.00 -9.05
N ARG A 157 -0.67 -9.93 -10.29
CA ARG A 157 -1.86 -10.69 -10.67
C ARG A 157 -1.60 -12.19 -10.49
N GLY A 158 -2.55 -12.89 -9.86
CA GLY A 158 -2.42 -14.30 -9.53
C GLY A 158 -1.88 -14.56 -8.12
N ASP A 159 -1.38 -13.53 -7.42
CA ASP A 159 -0.93 -13.67 -6.04
C ASP A 159 -2.10 -13.86 -5.08
N GLN A 160 -1.94 -14.78 -4.15
CA GLN A 160 -2.91 -15.06 -3.09
C GLN A 160 -2.73 -14.09 -1.92
N LEU A 161 -3.82 -13.45 -1.47
CA LEU A 161 -3.88 -12.57 -0.29
C LEU A 161 -4.57 -13.21 0.92
#